data_AF-A0AA42Y0G4-F1
#
_entry.id   AF-A0AA42Y0G4-F1
#
_cell.length_a   1.000
_cell.length_b   1.000
_cell.length_c   1.000
_cell.angle_alpha   90.00
_cell.angle_beta   90.00
_cell.angle_gamma   90.00
#
_symmetry.space_group_name_H-M   'P 1'
#
loop_
_entity.id
_entity.type
_entity.pdbx_description
1 polymer ?
#
loop_
_entity_poly.entity_id
_entity_poly.type
_entity_poly.pdbx_seq_one_letter_code
_entity_poly.pdbx_strand_id
1 'polypeptide(L)'
;MSAVGLAGACSASNAQRETPFSPEQVAGCYRLELWPDESGGQVERRRAAWGSAPILKLDSIKLTAWPSLVQQYGTVFVAFSITESGQVRDHPFNYWRFMDGDSLYVGHPGALAGVSMKVRIEGQDLSGSITSFTDVRMEGRPSTATTPLRARRVECPPSGR
;
A
#
# COMPACT_ATOMS: atom_id res chain seq x y z
N MET A 1 -30.38 -52.31 -6.57
CA MET A 1 -29.01 -52.09 -7.07
C MET A 1 -29.03 -50.84 -7.93
N SER A 2 -27.99 -49.99 -7.82
CA SER A 2 -27.79 -48.70 -8.51
C SER A 2 -28.60 -47.52 -7.93
N ALA A 3 -28.07 -46.32 -7.65
CA ALA A 3 -26.75 -45.77 -7.90
C ALA A 3 -26.37 -44.70 -6.86
N VAL A 4 -25.06 -44.58 -6.67
CA VAL A 4 -24.28 -43.56 -5.94
C VAL A 4 -24.42 -42.19 -6.61
N GLY A 5 -24.31 -41.11 -5.84
CA GLY A 5 -24.19 -39.76 -6.41
C GLY A 5 -23.96 -38.64 -5.40
N LEU A 6 -22.85 -38.71 -4.65
CA LEU A 6 -22.26 -37.58 -3.93
C LEU A 6 -21.95 -36.43 -4.91
N ALA A 7 -22.42 -35.22 -4.60
CA ALA A 7 -21.71 -33.99 -4.94
C ALA A 7 -22.26 -32.85 -4.06
N GLY A 8 -21.72 -32.74 -2.86
CA GLY A 8 -21.78 -31.50 -2.10
C GLY A 8 -21.03 -30.43 -2.89
N ALA A 9 -21.77 -29.53 -3.54
CA ALA A 9 -21.21 -28.30 -4.04
C ALA A 9 -20.92 -27.39 -2.83
N CYS A 10 -19.75 -27.57 -2.22
CA CYS A 10 -19.14 -26.51 -1.45
C CYS A 10 -18.81 -25.38 -2.44
N SER A 11 -19.77 -24.51 -2.70
CA SER A 11 -19.50 -23.18 -3.21
C SER A 11 -18.63 -22.50 -2.16
N ALA A 12 -17.32 -22.53 -2.38
CA ALA A 12 -16.41 -21.61 -1.73
C ALA A 12 -16.80 -20.21 -2.21
N SER A 13 -17.80 -19.63 -1.54
CA SER A 13 -18.03 -18.21 -1.56
C SER A 13 -16.71 -17.59 -1.12
N ASN A 14 -15.95 -17.09 -2.09
CA ASN A 14 -15.01 -16.01 -1.86
C ASN A 14 -15.85 -14.84 -1.37
N ALA A 15 -16.23 -14.88 -0.09
CA ALA A 15 -16.76 -13.76 0.62
C ALA A 15 -15.61 -12.77 0.65
N GLN A 16 -15.56 -11.88 -0.35
CA GLN A 16 -14.97 -10.58 -0.18
C GLN A 16 -15.61 -10.04 1.08
N ARG A 17 -14.89 -10.12 2.20
CA ARG A 17 -15.31 -9.51 3.45
C ARG A 17 -15.54 -8.06 3.11
N GLU A 18 -16.80 -7.64 3.18
CA GLU A 18 -17.20 -6.27 2.87
C GLU A 18 -16.39 -5.35 3.77
N THR A 19 -15.56 -4.51 3.16
CA THR A 19 -14.90 -3.45 3.88
C THR A 19 -15.96 -2.41 4.22
N PRO A 20 -16.05 -1.93 5.48
CA PRO A 20 -17.02 -0.90 5.84
C PRO A 20 -16.72 0.46 5.19
N PHE A 21 -15.56 0.57 4.53
CA PHE A 21 -15.10 1.77 3.85
C PHE A 21 -15.22 1.63 2.33
N SER A 22 -15.69 2.69 1.68
CA SER A 22 -15.65 2.85 0.24
C SER A 22 -14.30 3.43 -0.21
N PRO A 23 -13.88 3.19 -1.48
CA PRO A 23 -12.64 3.75 -1.99
C PRO A 23 -12.59 5.28 -1.94
N GLU A 24 -13.73 5.94 -2.14
CA GLU A 24 -13.87 7.40 -2.12
C GLU A 24 -13.67 8.00 -0.73
N GLN A 25 -14.05 7.27 0.33
CA GLN A 25 -13.81 7.70 1.71
C GLN A 25 -12.33 7.68 2.07
N VAL A 26 -11.56 6.76 1.48
CA VAL A 26 -10.13 6.59 1.72
C VAL A 26 -9.31 7.46 0.76
N ALA A 27 -9.78 7.72 -0.46
CA ALA A 27 -9.03 8.46 -1.48
C ALA A 27 -8.68 9.88 -1.02
N GLY A 28 -7.40 10.23 -1.10
CA GLY A 28 -6.86 11.50 -0.62
C GLY A 28 -5.34 11.52 -0.57
N CYS A 29 -4.78 12.61 -0.04
CA CYS A 29 -3.35 12.75 0.16
C CYS A 29 -2.97 12.58 1.64
N TYR A 30 -1.87 11.89 1.86
CA TYR A 30 -1.41 11.47 3.17
C TYR A 30 0.06 11.79 3.35
N ARG A 31 0.41 12.60 4.34
CA ARG A 31 1.80 12.85 4.72
C ARG A 31 2.29 11.69 5.58
N LEU A 32 3.36 11.03 5.13
CA LEU A 32 3.98 9.91 5.82
C LEU A 32 4.90 10.43 6.94
N GLU A 33 4.65 9.97 8.14
CA GLU A 33 5.35 10.33 9.38
C GLU A 33 5.86 9.03 10.02
N LEU A 34 7.17 8.80 9.99
CA LEU A 34 7.79 7.67 10.72
C LEU A 34 7.74 7.96 12.22
N TRP A 35 7.43 6.95 13.02
CA TRP A 35 7.50 7.10 14.47
C TRP A 35 8.96 7.34 14.91
N PRO A 36 9.20 8.24 15.87
CA PRO A 36 10.55 8.62 16.31
C PRO A 36 11.21 7.58 17.23
N ASP A 37 10.73 6.34 17.30
CA ASP A 37 11.20 5.35 18.29
C ASP A 37 12.57 4.72 17.97
N GLU A 38 13.12 4.98 16.79
CA GLU A 38 14.44 4.51 16.40
C GLU A 38 15.49 5.62 16.46
N SER A 39 16.69 5.26 16.93
CA SER A 39 17.88 6.13 16.89
C SER A 39 17.98 6.90 15.56
N GLY A 40 18.20 8.23 15.63
CA GLY A 40 18.03 9.14 14.48
C GLY A 40 18.75 8.74 13.19
N GLY A 41 19.89 8.03 13.26
CA GLY A 41 20.62 7.55 12.10
C GLY A 41 20.00 6.34 11.35
N GLN A 42 19.05 5.63 11.95
CA GLN A 42 18.23 4.60 11.28
C GLN A 42 17.06 5.24 10.54
N VAL A 43 16.43 6.26 11.13
CA VAL A 43 15.31 7.00 10.53
C VAL A 43 15.72 7.66 9.22
N GLU A 44 16.91 8.27 9.17
CA GLU A 44 17.44 8.93 7.97
C GLU A 44 17.75 7.95 6.83
N ARG A 45 18.35 6.80 7.15
CA ARG A 45 18.59 5.72 6.18
C ARG A 45 17.29 5.13 5.65
N ARG A 46 16.26 5.01 6.48
CA ARG A 46 14.95 4.52 6.06
C ARG A 46 14.20 5.56 5.24
N ARG A 47 14.26 6.86 5.60
CA ARG A 47 13.79 7.98 4.75
C ARG A 47 14.39 7.93 3.35
N ALA A 48 15.69 7.64 3.25
CA ALA A 48 16.34 7.50 1.95
C ALA A 48 15.74 6.39 1.07
N ALA A 49 15.16 5.32 1.66
CA ALA A 49 14.58 4.21 0.92
C ALA A 49 13.25 4.54 0.20
N TRP A 50 12.47 5.51 0.70
CA TRP A 50 11.25 6.03 0.04
C TRP A 50 11.46 7.41 -0.61
N GLY A 51 12.67 7.96 -0.50
CA GLY A 51 13.10 9.20 -1.14
C GLY A 51 12.51 10.46 -0.49
N SER A 52 12.58 11.57 -1.22
CA SER A 52 12.07 12.89 -0.81
C SER A 52 10.58 13.10 -1.08
N ALA A 53 9.80 12.03 -1.28
CA ALA A 53 8.36 12.10 -1.53
C ALA A 53 7.57 11.81 -0.24
N PRO A 54 7.27 12.83 0.58
CA PRO A 54 6.62 12.61 1.87
C PRO A 54 5.12 12.37 1.76
N ILE A 55 4.52 12.53 0.57
CA ILE A 55 3.07 12.46 0.41
C ILE A 55 2.70 11.26 -0.45
N LEU A 56 1.83 10.41 0.10
CA LEU A 56 1.15 9.33 -0.59
C LEU A 56 -0.22 9.85 -1.05
N LYS A 57 -0.51 9.76 -2.35
CA LYS A 57 -1.87 9.96 -2.88
C LYS A 57 -2.52 8.62 -3.15
N LEU A 58 -3.68 8.39 -2.53
CA LEU A 58 -4.56 7.28 -2.81
C LEU A 58 -5.70 7.79 -3.70
N ASP A 59 -5.89 7.21 -4.87
CA ASP A 59 -6.97 7.56 -5.80
C ASP A 59 -8.04 6.46 -5.80
N SER A 60 -9.32 6.80 -6.01
CA SER A 60 -10.41 5.81 -6.09
C SER A 60 -10.54 5.19 -7.49
N ILE A 61 -9.69 5.60 -8.43
CA ILE A 61 -9.61 5.05 -9.79
C ILE A 61 -9.09 3.61 -9.72
N LYS A 62 -9.82 2.68 -10.33
CA LYS A 62 -9.38 1.28 -10.48
C LYS A 62 -8.14 1.20 -11.37
N LEU A 63 -7.14 0.45 -10.91
CA LEU A 63 -5.92 0.22 -11.68
C LEU A 63 -6.16 -0.85 -12.74
N THR A 64 -5.90 -0.52 -14.01
CA THR A 64 -6.05 -1.44 -15.16
C THR A 64 -4.72 -1.78 -15.84
N ALA A 65 -3.68 -0.97 -15.63
CA ALA A 65 -2.38 -1.11 -16.28
C ALA A 65 -1.59 -2.38 -15.87
N TRP A 66 -2.04 -3.09 -14.82
CA TRP A 66 -1.35 -4.27 -14.29
C TRP A 66 -2.30 -5.47 -14.14
N PRO A 67 -2.60 -6.19 -15.22
CA PRO A 67 -3.59 -7.27 -15.21
C PRO A 67 -3.27 -8.39 -14.22
N SER A 68 -1.99 -8.69 -13.98
CA SER A 68 -1.56 -9.69 -13.00
C SER A 68 -1.92 -9.32 -11.55
N LEU A 69 -1.81 -8.04 -11.17
CA LEU A 69 -2.27 -7.57 -9.87
C LEU A 69 -3.77 -7.71 -9.72
N VAL A 70 -4.53 -7.35 -10.76
CA VAL A 70 -5.99 -7.46 -10.78
C VAL A 70 -6.43 -8.92 -10.71
N GLN A 71 -5.74 -9.82 -11.42
CA GLN A 71 -6.02 -11.25 -11.35
C GLN A 71 -5.71 -11.84 -9.98
N GLN A 72 -4.62 -11.40 -9.34
CA GLN A 72 -4.18 -11.92 -8.05
C GLN A 72 -5.04 -11.41 -6.88
N TYR A 73 -5.40 -10.12 -6.89
CA TYR A 73 -6.01 -9.45 -5.73
C TYR A 73 -7.43 -8.94 -6.00
N GLY A 74 -7.95 -9.09 -7.21
CA GLY A 74 -9.24 -8.52 -7.61
C GLY A 74 -9.15 -7.01 -7.79
N THR A 75 -9.99 -6.27 -7.08
CA THR A 75 -10.04 -4.81 -7.21
C THR A 75 -8.83 -4.17 -6.53
N VAL A 76 -8.01 -3.49 -7.33
CA VAL A 76 -6.91 -2.64 -6.88
C VAL A 76 -7.07 -1.24 -7.45
N PHE A 77 -6.55 -0.25 -6.75
CA PHE A 77 -6.73 1.17 -7.04
C PHE A 77 -5.38 1.84 -7.25
N VAL A 78 -5.40 3.01 -7.90
CA VAL A 78 -4.19 3.77 -8.22
C VAL A 78 -3.65 4.47 -6.97
N ALA A 79 -2.34 4.39 -6.75
CA ALA A 79 -1.63 5.22 -5.78
C ALA A 79 -0.50 5.99 -6.47
N PHE A 80 -0.08 7.10 -5.89
CA PHE A 80 1.08 7.86 -6.36
C PHE A 80 1.92 8.36 -5.18
N SER A 81 3.19 8.60 -5.46
CA SER A 81 4.06 9.36 -4.56
C SER A 81 4.11 10.81 -5.04
N ILE A 82 4.00 11.78 -4.13
CA ILE A 82 4.03 13.21 -4.44
C ILE A 82 5.11 13.87 -3.58
N THR A 83 5.95 14.69 -4.21
CA THR A 83 6.93 15.53 -3.51
C THR A 83 6.24 16.72 -2.85
N GLU A 84 6.93 17.43 -1.95
CA GLU A 84 6.36 18.67 -1.37
C GLU A 84 6.12 19.76 -2.42
N SER A 85 6.86 19.74 -3.53
CA SER A 85 6.65 20.63 -4.68
C SER A 85 5.46 20.24 -5.57
N GLY A 86 4.75 19.15 -5.26
CA GLY A 86 3.60 18.67 -6.04
C GLY A 86 3.97 17.85 -7.26
N GLN A 87 5.24 17.46 -7.43
CA GLN A 87 5.66 16.58 -8.51
C GLN A 87 5.17 15.15 -8.24
N VAL A 88 4.40 14.60 -9.18
CA VAL A 88 3.94 13.21 -9.13
C VAL A 88 5.07 12.28 -9.53
N ARG A 89 5.25 11.19 -8.78
CA ARG A 89 6.15 10.08 -9.04
C ARG A 89 5.36 8.78 -9.03
N ASP A 90 5.72 7.90 -9.94
CA ASP A 90 5.23 6.52 -10.03
C ASP A 90 5.96 5.57 -9.06
N HIS A 91 6.88 6.08 -8.24
CA HIS A 91 7.60 5.29 -7.24
C HIS A 91 7.77 6.07 -5.92
N PRO A 92 7.78 5.38 -4.76
CA PRO A 92 7.67 3.92 -4.59
C PRO A 92 6.24 3.36 -4.51
N PHE A 93 5.18 4.16 -4.68
CA PHE A 93 3.79 3.67 -4.61
C PHE A 93 3.06 3.87 -5.93
N ASN A 94 2.42 2.80 -6.40
CA ASN A 94 1.67 2.77 -7.66
C ASN A 94 0.26 2.18 -7.51
N TYR A 95 0.02 1.41 -6.46
CA TYR A 95 -1.31 0.86 -6.19
C TYR A 95 -1.61 0.75 -4.70
N TRP A 96 -2.90 0.66 -4.42
CA TRP A 96 -3.40 0.27 -3.12
C TRP A 96 -4.62 -0.63 -3.22
N ARG A 97 -4.93 -1.36 -2.15
CA ARG A 97 -6.09 -2.24 -2.06
C ARG A 97 -6.55 -2.42 -0.62
N PHE A 98 -7.79 -2.82 -0.45
CA PHE A 98 -8.25 -3.39 0.81
C PHE A 98 -7.62 -4.77 1.04
N MET A 99 -7.28 -5.07 2.29
CA MET A 99 -6.89 -6.41 2.73
C MET A 99 -8.08 -7.09 3.40
N ASP A 100 -8.49 -6.57 4.56
CA ASP A 100 -9.61 -7.06 5.37
C ASP A 100 -10.10 -5.90 6.24
N GLY A 101 -11.42 -5.76 6.44
CA GLY A 101 -12.00 -4.78 7.36
C GLY A 101 -11.55 -3.35 7.08
N ASP A 102 -10.82 -2.77 8.04
CA ASP A 102 -10.28 -1.40 8.01
C ASP A 102 -8.85 -1.30 7.48
N SER A 103 -8.29 -2.39 6.94
CA SER A 103 -6.87 -2.49 6.59
C SER A 103 -6.62 -2.35 5.10
N LEU A 104 -5.57 -1.61 4.76
CA LEU A 104 -5.11 -1.29 3.42
C LEU A 104 -3.70 -1.83 3.20
N TYR A 105 -3.43 -2.25 1.96
CA TYR A 105 -2.09 -2.46 1.45
C TYR A 105 -1.79 -1.38 0.41
N VAL A 106 -0.59 -0.80 0.48
CA VAL A 106 -0.08 0.15 -0.52
C VAL A 106 1.29 -0.32 -0.97
N GLY A 107 1.57 -0.27 -2.27
CA GLY A 107 2.87 -0.70 -2.79
C GLY A 107 3.03 -0.40 -4.26
N HIS A 108 4.02 -1.07 -4.85
CA HIS A 108 4.33 -0.97 -6.27
C HIS A 108 4.49 -2.38 -6.87
N PRO A 109 4.03 -2.60 -8.12
CA PRO A 109 4.20 -3.87 -8.80
C PRO A 109 5.69 -4.15 -9.05
N GLY A 110 6.23 -5.19 -8.43
CA GLY A 110 7.61 -5.64 -8.66
C GLY A 110 8.31 -6.13 -7.39
N ALA A 111 9.08 -7.21 -7.51
CA ALA A 111 9.79 -7.83 -6.39
C ALA A 111 10.87 -6.93 -5.76
N LEU A 112 11.32 -5.90 -6.50
CA LEU A 112 12.36 -4.95 -6.10
C LEU A 112 11.82 -3.52 -5.94
N ALA A 113 10.50 -3.34 -5.80
CA ALA A 113 9.90 -2.02 -5.75
C ALA A 113 10.21 -1.21 -4.47
N GLY A 114 11.14 -1.71 -3.65
CA GLY A 114 11.80 -1.00 -2.58
C GLY A 114 10.97 -0.81 -1.32
N VAL A 115 9.64 -0.67 -1.42
CA VAL A 115 8.79 -0.33 -0.29
C VAL A 115 7.36 -0.88 -0.43
N SER A 116 6.77 -1.27 0.69
CA SER A 116 5.34 -1.58 0.82
C SER A 116 4.80 -1.07 2.16
N MET A 117 3.50 -0.84 2.26
CA MET A 117 2.83 -0.43 3.48
C MET A 117 1.63 -1.31 3.78
N LYS A 118 1.44 -1.60 5.07
CA LYS A 118 0.23 -2.20 5.63
C LYS A 118 -0.28 -1.26 6.69
N VAL A 119 -1.46 -0.68 6.47
CA VAL A 119 -2.03 0.35 7.33
C VAL A 119 -3.49 0.06 7.65
N ARG A 120 -4.00 0.62 8.73
CA ARG A 120 -5.40 0.63 9.13
C ARG A 120 -5.95 2.04 9.03
N ILE A 121 -7.25 2.15 8.77
CA ILE A 121 -7.97 3.41 8.73
C ILE A 121 -8.32 3.82 10.16
N GLU A 122 -7.83 4.99 10.58
CA GLU A 122 -8.08 5.58 11.90
C GLU A 122 -8.73 6.97 11.74
N GLY A 123 -10.05 6.97 11.65
CA GLY A 123 -10.80 8.17 11.31
C GLY A 123 -10.48 8.64 9.90
N GLN A 124 -9.76 9.77 9.79
CA GLN A 124 -9.30 10.33 8.52
C GLN A 124 -7.84 9.96 8.19
N ASP A 125 -7.08 9.49 9.18
CA ASP A 125 -5.67 9.15 9.07
C ASP A 125 -5.49 7.64 8.83
N LEU A 126 -4.24 7.24 8.54
CA LEU A 126 -3.85 5.84 8.48
C LEU A 126 -2.71 5.57 9.47
N SER A 127 -2.72 4.41 10.10
CA SER A 127 -1.66 3.97 11.01
C SER A 127 -1.18 2.57 10.61
N GLY A 128 0.09 2.26 10.82
CA GLY A 128 0.57 0.90 10.59
C GLY A 128 2.06 0.83 10.38
N SER A 129 2.48 0.15 9.32
CA SER A 129 3.90 -0.10 9.08
C SER A 129 4.28 0.01 7.61
N ILE A 130 5.55 0.38 7.40
CA ILE A 130 6.21 0.48 6.11
C ILE A 130 7.37 -0.50 6.13
N THR A 131 7.37 -1.41 5.17
CA THR A 131 8.44 -2.37 4.96
C THR A 131 9.25 -1.91 3.78
N SER A 132 10.52 -1.58 4.03
CA SER A 132 11.52 -1.30 3.00
C SER A 132 12.34 -2.56 2.69
N PHE A 133 12.64 -2.75 1.42
CA PHE A 133 13.50 -3.80 0.89
C PHE A 133 14.79 -3.12 0.43
N THR A 134 15.86 -3.27 1.20
CA THR A 134 17.15 -2.67 0.89
C THR A 134 18.05 -3.70 0.22
N ASP A 135 18.50 -3.41 -1.01
CA ASP A 135 19.58 -4.13 -1.71
C ASP A 135 20.98 -3.79 -1.15
N VAL A 136 21.04 -3.15 0.01
CA VAL A 136 22.24 -2.46 0.47
C VAL A 136 23.12 -3.40 1.30
N ARG A 137 24.08 -4.05 0.61
CA ARG A 137 25.41 -4.49 1.09
C ARG A 137 25.64 -5.90 1.66
N MET A 138 24.82 -6.90 1.34
CA MET A 138 25.28 -8.30 1.43
C MET A 138 24.94 -9.08 0.17
N GLU A 139 25.96 -9.67 -0.44
CA GLU A 139 25.85 -10.54 -1.59
C GLU A 139 24.84 -11.67 -1.28
N GLY A 140 23.75 -11.72 -2.04
CA GLY A 140 22.85 -12.87 -2.11
C GLY A 140 21.55 -12.84 -1.28
N ARG A 141 21.24 -11.82 -0.46
CA ARG A 141 19.92 -11.74 0.22
C ARG A 141 19.37 -10.31 0.36
N PRO A 142 18.15 -10.02 -0.12
CA PRO A 142 17.50 -8.74 0.15
C PRO A 142 17.25 -8.61 1.66
N SER A 143 17.64 -7.47 2.23
CA SER A 143 17.40 -7.16 3.63
C SER A 143 16.07 -6.41 3.75
N THR A 144 15.21 -6.84 4.67
CA THR A 144 13.90 -6.23 4.92
C THR A 144 13.90 -5.50 6.25
N ALA A 145 13.46 -4.24 6.27
CA ALA A 145 13.25 -3.48 7.50
C ALA A 145 11.83 -2.95 7.55
N THR A 146 11.12 -3.23 8.64
CA THR A 146 9.74 -2.78 8.89
C THR A 146 9.73 -1.74 9.99
N THR A 147 9.06 -0.61 9.75
CA THR A 147 9.00 0.53 10.69
C THR A 147 7.55 0.92 10.92
N PRO A 148 7.15 1.27 12.16
CA PRO A 148 5.87 1.92 12.40
C PRO A 148 5.78 3.26 11.66
N LEU A 149 4.58 3.58 11.16
CA LEU A 149 4.28 4.84 10.52
C LEU A 149 2.91 5.34 10.91
N ARG A 150 2.74 6.65 10.80
CA ARG A 150 1.45 7.32 10.67
C ARG A 150 1.39 8.00 9.31
N ALA A 151 0.26 7.92 8.63
CA ALA A 151 -0.02 8.67 7.42
C ALA A 151 -1.15 9.65 7.75
N ARG A 152 -0.79 10.92 7.95
CA ARG A 152 -1.74 11.97 8.32
C ARG A 152 -2.41 12.52 7.08
N ARG A 153 -3.74 12.65 7.08
CA ARG A 153 -4.46 13.25 5.96
C ARG A 153 -4.07 14.72 5.80
N VAL A 154 -3.78 15.11 4.58
CA VAL A 154 -3.42 16.48 4.21
C VAL A 154 -4.15 16.87 2.93
N GLU A 155 -4.21 18.17 2.67
CA GLU A 155 -4.63 18.66 1.35
C GLU A 155 -3.65 18.16 0.30
N CYS A 156 -4.19 17.74 -0.85
CA CYS A 156 -3.34 17.35 -1.96
C CYS A 156 -2.59 18.56 -2.49
N PRO A 157 -1.26 18.47 -2.66
CA PRO A 157 -0.50 19.55 -3.30
C PRO A 157 -1.12 19.89 -4.65
N PRO A 158 -1.12 21.18 -5.05
CA PRO A 158 -1.49 21.53 -6.41
C PRO A 158 -0.56 20.76 -7.34
N SER A 159 -1.12 20.00 -8.28
CA SER A 159 -0.33 19.22 -9.23
C SER A 159 0.59 20.17 -9.99
N GLY A 160 1.89 20.08 -9.75
CA GLY A 160 2.89 20.80 -10.53
C GLY A 160 2.81 20.30 -11.97
N ARG A 161 2.42 21.17 -12.90
CA ARG A 161 2.51 20.89 -14.33
C ARG A 161 3.96 20.98 -14.80
#